data_AF-A0A933GV09-F1
#
_entry.id   AF-A0A933GV09-F1
#
_cell.length_a   1.000
_cell.length_b   1.000
_cell.length_c   1.000
_cell.angle_alpha   90.00
_cell.angle_beta   90.00
_cell.angle_gamma   90.00
#
_symmetry.space_group_name_H-M   'P 1'
#
loop_
_entity.id
_entity.type
_entity.pdbx_description
1 polymer ?
#
loop_
_entity_poly.entity_id
_entity_poly.type
_entity_poly.pdbx_seq_one_letter_code
_entity_poly.pdbx_strand_id
1 'polypeptide(L)' 'MKVRATFAKDGKWWVAWTEDVPGALTQGRTLKEAEENLVDAIREIQEPVDLEKLPKRRVVVKVIEV' A
#
# COMPACT_ATOMS: atom_id res chain seq x y z
N MET A 1 7.45 11.94 -4.76
CA MET A 1 8.01 10.71 -5.37
C MET A 1 7.38 10.53 -6.74
N LYS A 2 8.11 9.97 -7.72
CA LYS A 2 7.56 9.53 -9.00
C LYS A 2 7.74 8.01 -9.09
N VAL A 3 6.68 7.28 -9.38
CA VAL A 3 6.70 5.81 -9.50
C VAL A 3 6.23 5.38 -10.89
N ARG A 4 6.65 4.20 -11.32
CA ARG A 4 6.12 3.47 -12.46
C ARG A 4 5.03 2.51 -11.96
N ALA A 5 3.78 2.86 -12.25
CA ALA A 5 2.63 2.02 -11.93
C ALA A 5 2.26 1.12 -13.11
N THR A 6 1.83 -0.10 -12.82
CA THR A 6 1.27 -1.06 -13.77
C THR A 6 -0.21 -1.24 -13.47
N PHE A 7 -1.03 -1.27 -14.51
CA PHE A 7 -2.48 -1.46 -14.41
C PHE A 7 -2.91 -2.61 -15.32
N ALA A 8 -3.70 -3.53 -14.79
CA ALA A 8 -4.29 -4.63 -15.52
C ALA A 8 -5.82 -4.60 -15.41
N LYS A 9 -6.51 -4.74 -16.54
CA LYS A 9 -7.97 -4.89 -16.55
C LYS A 9 -8.32 -6.36 -16.28
N ASP A 10 -9.10 -6.61 -15.23
CA ASP A 10 -9.64 -7.94 -14.91
C ASP A 10 -11.15 -7.87 -14.69
N GLY A 11 -11.92 -8.35 -15.67
CA GLY A 11 -13.37 -8.27 -15.68
C GLY A 11 -13.90 -6.86 -15.41
N LYS A 12 -14.61 -6.67 -14.29
CA LYS A 12 -15.17 -5.38 -13.88
C LYS A 12 -14.20 -4.52 -13.06
N TRP A 13 -12.97 -4.95 -12.88
CA TRP A 13 -11.97 -4.31 -12.02
C TRP A 13 -10.74 -3.89 -12.81
N TRP A 14 -9.99 -2.96 -12.24
CA TRP A 14 -8.63 -2.60 -12.59
C TRP A 14 -7.77 -2.96 -11.40
N VAL A 15 -6.74 -3.78 -11.61
CA VAL A 15 -5.72 -4.10 -10.61
C VAL A 15 -4.53 -3.19 -10.86
N ALA A 16 -3.96 -2.61 -9.81
CA ALA A 16 -2.87 -1.65 -9.92
C ALA A 16 -1.76 -1.93 -8.89
N TRP A 17 -0.51 -1.83 -9.31
CA TRP A 17 0.66 -1.99 -8.43
C TRP A 17 1.88 -1.23 -8.94
N THR A 18 2.91 -1.13 -8.12
CA THR A 18 4.24 -0.62 -8.52
C THR A 18 5.34 -1.47 -7.91
N GLU A 19 6.42 -1.70 -8.67
CA GLU A 19 7.63 -2.35 -8.16
C GLU A 19 8.53 -1.38 -7.37
N ASP A 20 8.27 -0.07 -7.47
CA ASP A 20 9.05 0.95 -6.75
C ASP A 20 8.73 0.95 -5.24
N VAL A 21 7.54 0.46 -4.85
CA VAL A 21 7.12 0.26 -3.46
C VAL A 21 6.56 -1.16 -3.33
N PRO A 22 7.40 -2.15 -3.01
CA PRO A 22 6.97 -3.53 -2.87
C PRO A 22 5.83 -3.67 -1.86
N GLY A 23 4.78 -4.39 -2.25
CA GLY A 23 3.56 -4.58 -1.45
C GLY A 23 2.45 -3.56 -1.73
N ALA A 24 2.71 -2.47 -2.45
CA ALA A 24 1.67 -1.54 -2.91
C ALA A 24 0.88 -2.15 -4.06
N LEU A 25 -0.20 -2.85 -3.72
CA LEU A 25 -1.13 -3.51 -4.64
C LEU A 25 -2.57 -3.13 -4.27
N THR A 26 -3.37 -2.78 -5.26
CA THR A 26 -4.77 -2.36 -5.07
C THR A 26 -5.65 -2.71 -6.26
N GLN A 27 -6.93 -2.34 -6.18
CA GLN A 27 -7.88 -2.42 -7.27
C GLN A 27 -8.93 -1.30 -7.24
N GLY A 28 -9.58 -1.05 -8.36
CA GLY A 28 -10.72 -0.11 -8.49
C GLY A 28 -11.69 -0.52 -9.61
N ARG A 29 -12.94 -0.06 -9.58
CA ARG A 29 -13.92 -0.30 -10.67
C ARG A 29 -13.53 0.45 -11.94
N THR A 30 -12.91 1.62 -11.78
CA THR A 30 -12.38 2.46 -12.86
C THR A 30 -10.86 2.53 -12.81
N LEU A 31 -10.23 2.92 -13.93
CA LEU A 31 -8.77 3.11 -13.96
C LEU A 31 -8.34 4.21 -12.98
N LYS A 32 -9.10 5.31 -12.94
CA LYS A 32 -8.86 6.44 -12.03
C LYS A 32 -8.96 6.02 -10.56
N GLU A 33 -9.98 5.24 -10.21
CA GLU A 33 -10.13 4.74 -8.84
C GLU A 33 -8.96 3.81 -8.45
N ALA A 34 -8.52 2.93 -9.37
CA ALA A 34 -7.36 2.08 -9.11
C ALA A 34 -6.07 2.90 -8.95
N GLU A 35 -5.93 4.01 -9.67
CA GLU A 35 -4.81 4.96 -9.53
C GLU A 35 -4.86 5.69 -8.19
N GLU A 36 -6.01 6.25 -7.81
CA GLU A 36 -6.22 6.93 -6.52
C GLU A 36 -5.93 5.98 -5.36
N ASN A 37 -6.48 4.76 -5.41
CA ASN A 37 -6.23 3.75 -4.40
C ASN A 37 -4.75 3.32 -4.35
N LEU A 38 -4.02 3.35 -5.47
CA LEU A 38 -2.60 2.97 -5.48
C LEU A 38 -1.76 4.07 -4.83
N VAL A 39 -2.10 5.34 -5.08
CA VAL A 39 -1.46 6.48 -4.41
C VAL A 39 -1.64 6.40 -2.91
N ASP A 40 -2.84 6.05 -2.44
CA ASP A 40 -3.10 5.91 -1.00
C ASP A 40 -2.36 4.71 -0.41
N ALA A 41 -2.39 3.54 -1.06
CA ALA A 41 -1.64 2.36 -0.61
C ALA A 41 -0.12 2.62 -0.52
N ILE A 42 0.44 3.35 -1.48
CA ILE A 42 1.84 3.77 -1.48
C ILE A 42 2.16 4.65 -0.25
N ARG A 43 1.25 5.55 0.12
CA ARG A 43 1.41 6.41 1.30
C ARG A 43 1.33 5.59 2.58
N GLU A 44 0.29 4.77 2.71
CA GLU A 44 0.05 3.94 3.90
C GLU A 44 1.23 3.00 4.20
N ILE A 45 1.80 2.36 3.19
CA ILE A 45 2.94 1.44 3.38
C ILE A 45 4.19 2.16 3.90
N GLN A 46 4.36 3.44 3.55
CA GLN A 46 5.51 4.24 3.97
C GLN A 46 5.27 4.97 5.30
N GLU A 47 4.03 4.98 5.81
CA GLU A 47 3.74 5.59 7.09
C GLU A 47 4.28 4.74 8.25
N PRO A 48 5.04 5.34 9.18
CA PRO A 48 5.48 4.62 10.37
C PRO A 48 4.27 4.30 11.26
N VAL A 49 4.28 3.10 11.84
CA VAL A 49 3.27 2.73 12.84
C VAL A 49 3.49 3.57 14.09
N ASP A 50 2.48 4.38 14.42
CA ASP A 50 2.43 5.14 15.67
C ASP A 50 2.04 4.21 16.83
N LEU A 51 3.02 3.84 17.65
CA LEU A 51 2.83 2.94 18.78
C LEU A 51 1.93 3.55 19.88
N GLU A 52 1.80 4.88 19.96
CA GLU A 52 0.96 5.54 20.95
C GLU A 52 -0.53 5.37 20.66
N LYS A 53 -0.88 5.18 19.38
CA LYS A 53 -2.26 4.94 18.92
C LYS A 53 -2.70 3.50 19.08
N LEU A 54 -1.78 2.58 19.40
CA LEU A 54 -2.16 1.19 19.61
C LEU A 54 -3.01 1.08 20.89
N PRO A 55 -4.12 0.32 20.85
CA PRO A 55 -4.88 0.05 22.07
C PRO A 55 -3.96 -0.58 23.11
N LYS A 56 -4.21 -0.30 24.40
CA LYS A 56 -3.38 -0.75 25.53
C LYS A 56 -3.14 -2.26 25.49
N ARG A 57 -2.06 -2.65 24.81
CA ARG A 57 -1.64 -4.03 24.54
C ARG A 57 -0.16 -4.13 24.86
N ARG A 58 0.29 -5.32 25.20
CA ARG A 58 1.71 -5.61 25.38
C ARG A 58 2.40 -5.56 24.02
N VAL A 59 3.19 -4.52 23.78
CA VAL A 59 4.05 -4.37 22.59
C VAL A 59 5.46 -4.84 22.94
N VAL A 60 6.07 -5.65 22.07
CA VAL A 60 7.46 -6.10 22.20
C VAL A 60 8.22 -5.69 20.94
N VAL A 61 9.23 -4.85 21.08
CA VAL A 61 10.11 -4.43 19.99
C VAL A 61 11.38 -5.28 20.03
N LYS A 62 11.74 -5.89 18.89
CA LYS A 62 12.97 -6.69 18.74
C LYS A 62 13.72 -6.26 17.49
N VAL A 63 15.04 -6.26 17.56
CA VAL A 63 15.91 -6.16 16.39
C VAL A 63 16.10 -7.57 15.83
N ILE A 64 15.90 -7.73 14.52
CA ILE A 64 16.03 -9.00 13.79
C ILE A 64 16.99 -8.76 12.61
N GLU A 65 17.93 -9.68 12.40
CA GLU A 65 18.83 -9.69 11.24
C GLU A 65 18.25 -10.66 10.19
N VAL A 66 18.28 -10.27 8.92
CA VAL A 66 17.72 -11.02 7.78
C VAL A 66 18.81 -11.34 6.78
#